data_AF-A0A6G5R427-F1
#
_entry.id   AF-A0A6G5R427-F1
#
_cell.length_a   1.000
_cell.length_b   1.000
_cell.length_c   1.000
_cell.angle_alpha   90.00
_cell.angle_beta   90.00
_cell.angle_gamma   90.00
#
_symmetry.space_group_name_H-M   'P 1'
#
loop_
_entity.id
_entity.type
_entity.pdbx_description
1 polymer ?
#
loop_
_entity_poly.entity_id
_entity_poly.type
_entity_poly.pdbx_seq_one_letter_code
_entity_poly.pdbx_strand_id
1 'polypeptide(L)'
;MRMGEKICLERHVLASALFCQCLKENSEIYYEAKDGLDVNLFSGIRIRIAEFINKNLVAGQNYETIRAFLIAKTYEDKTLHEEMCQILATNTLLRAGSYQSVIKEIEAIISIQNIQKGLV
;
A
#
# COMPACT_ATOMS: atom_id res chain seq x y z
N MET A 1 1.03 7.55 -19.78
CA MET A 1 1.51 7.53 -18.37
C MET A 1 2.55 6.45 -18.22
N ARG A 2 3.64 6.74 -17.50
CA ARG A 2 4.73 5.77 -17.33
C ARG A 2 4.36 4.83 -16.19
N MET A 3 4.51 3.52 -16.38
CA MET A 3 4.24 2.48 -15.36
C MET A 3 4.88 2.82 -13.99
N GLY A 4 6.01 3.53 -13.98
CA GLY A 4 6.67 4.02 -12.76
C GLY A 4 5.83 4.97 -11.91
N GLU A 5 4.96 5.80 -12.50
CA GLU A 5 4.11 6.75 -11.77
C GLU A 5 3.11 6.01 -10.87
N LYS A 6 2.43 4.98 -11.41
CA LYS A 6 1.50 4.12 -10.64
C LYS A 6 2.21 3.43 -9.48
N ILE A 7 3.40 2.85 -9.75
CA ILE A 7 4.18 2.15 -8.73
C ILE A 7 4.57 3.08 -7.58
N CYS A 8 4.96 4.32 -7.87
CA CYS A 8 5.25 5.31 -6.83
C CYS A 8 4.01 5.61 -5.96
N LEU A 9 2.85 5.80 -6.58
CA LEU A 9 1.59 6.03 -5.86
C LEU A 9 1.21 4.84 -4.97
N GLU A 10 1.30 3.61 -5.49
CA GLU A 10 1.07 2.40 -4.71
C GLU A 10 2.00 2.31 -3.49
N ARG A 11 3.28 2.68 -3.65
CA ARG A 11 4.25 2.73 -2.55
C ARG A 11 3.91 3.81 -1.54
N HIS A 12 3.38 4.96 -1.95
CA HIS A 12 2.87 5.97 -1.01
C HIS A 12 1.73 5.43 -0.14
N VAL A 13 0.79 4.69 -0.73
CA VAL A 13 -0.31 4.04 0.01
C VAL A 13 0.24 3.07 1.04
N LEU A 14 1.12 2.15 0.63
CA LEU A 14 1.73 1.16 1.53
C LEU A 14 2.62 1.80 2.60
N ALA A 15 3.42 2.80 2.24
CA ALA A 15 4.29 3.50 3.18
C ALA A 15 3.47 4.21 4.26
N SER A 16 2.37 4.86 3.85
CA SER A 16 1.47 5.55 4.78
C SER A 16 0.77 4.56 5.72
N ALA A 17 0.35 3.40 5.21
CA ALA A 17 -0.27 2.37 6.03
C ALA A 17 0.71 1.70 7.02
N LEU A 18 1.96 1.45 6.60
CA LEU A 18 2.93 0.67 7.39
C LEU A 18 3.87 1.52 8.27
N PHE A 19 4.21 2.74 7.84
CA PHE A 19 5.35 3.50 8.39
C PHE A 19 5.02 4.93 8.82
N CYS A 20 3.79 5.40 8.65
CA CYS A 20 3.40 6.67 9.25
C CYS A 20 3.43 6.57 10.80
N GLN A 21 3.47 7.72 11.51
CA GLN A 21 3.18 7.84 12.96
C GLN A 21 1.79 7.26 13.38
N CYS A 22 1.04 6.77 12.40
CA CYS A 22 -0.25 6.12 12.37
C CYS A 22 -0.36 4.73 13.02
N LEU A 23 0.68 4.22 13.70
CA LEU A 23 0.49 3.09 14.63
C LEU A 23 -0.39 3.46 15.83
N LYS A 24 -0.76 4.74 15.95
CA LYS A 24 -1.64 5.28 16.97
C LYS A 24 -3.03 5.53 16.35
N GLU A 25 -4.07 5.08 17.04
CA GLU A 25 -5.50 5.22 16.66
C GLU A 25 -5.98 6.68 16.47
N ASN A 26 -5.13 7.66 16.77
CA ASN A 26 -5.42 9.08 16.62
C ASN A 26 -4.96 9.68 15.27
N SER A 27 -4.42 8.87 14.36
CA SER A 27 -4.02 9.35 13.04
C SER A 27 -5.16 9.31 12.03
N GLU A 28 -5.26 10.31 11.16
CA GLU A 28 -6.23 10.34 10.06
C GLU A 28 -6.12 9.11 9.15
N ILE A 29 -4.90 8.69 8.82
CA ILE A 29 -4.67 7.53 7.93
C ILE A 29 -5.09 6.22 8.60
N TYR A 30 -5.05 6.14 9.94
CA TYR A 30 -5.50 4.93 10.64
C TYR A 30 -6.95 4.63 10.27
N TYR A 31 -7.83 5.64 10.24
CA TYR A 31 -9.24 5.44 9.88
C TYR A 31 -9.46 5.06 8.41
N GLU A 32 -8.53 5.43 7.53
CA GLU A 32 -8.59 5.07 6.12
C GLU A 32 -8.15 3.63 5.86
N ALA A 33 -7.26 3.09 6.69
CA ALA A 33 -6.64 1.78 6.48
C ALA A 33 -7.03 0.71 7.51
N LYS A 34 -7.69 1.07 8.62
CA LYS A 34 -8.01 0.15 9.73
C LYS A 34 -8.78 -1.10 9.32
N ASP A 35 -9.60 -1.00 8.28
CA ASP A 35 -10.46 -2.08 7.78
C ASP A 35 -9.81 -2.85 6.60
N GLY A 36 -8.55 -2.53 6.28
CA GLY A 36 -7.78 -3.12 5.21
C GLY A 36 -7.57 -2.21 4.01
N LEU A 37 -6.88 -2.74 3.00
CA LEU A 37 -6.52 -2.06 1.76
C LEU A 37 -7.27 -2.68 0.58
N ASP A 38 -7.71 -1.85 -0.38
CA ASP A 38 -8.22 -2.37 -1.65
C ASP A 38 -7.08 -2.95 -2.49
N VAL A 39 -7.06 -4.27 -2.61
CA VAL A 39 -6.02 -5.02 -3.33
C VAL A 39 -5.95 -4.65 -4.81
N ASN A 40 -7.07 -4.21 -5.40
CA ASN A 40 -7.15 -3.86 -6.83
C ASN A 40 -6.32 -2.62 -7.19
N LEU A 41 -5.95 -1.80 -6.20
CA LEU A 41 -5.09 -0.64 -6.40
C LEU A 41 -3.65 -1.05 -6.77
N PHE A 42 -3.22 -2.23 -6.32
CA PHE A 42 -1.82 -2.63 -6.34
C PHE A 42 -1.44 -3.46 -7.58
N SER A 43 -0.14 -3.57 -7.83
CA SER A 43 0.43 -4.36 -8.90
C SER A 43 1.65 -5.16 -8.45
N GLY A 44 1.88 -6.32 -9.07
CA GLY A 44 3.05 -7.16 -8.80
C GLY A 44 3.18 -7.57 -7.32
N ILE A 45 4.37 -7.44 -6.76
CA ILE A 45 4.66 -7.81 -5.36
C ILE A 45 3.83 -7.01 -4.34
N ARG A 46 3.36 -5.79 -4.68
CA ARG A 46 2.56 -4.96 -3.78
C ARG A 46 1.17 -5.52 -3.53
N ILE A 47 0.63 -6.32 -4.47
CA ILE A 47 -0.60 -7.12 -4.25
C ILE A 47 -0.38 -8.08 -3.09
N ARG A 48 0.73 -8.85 -3.10
CA ARG A 48 1.07 -9.79 -2.02
C ARG A 48 1.23 -9.09 -0.67
N ILE A 49 1.76 -7.86 -0.65
CA ILE A 49 1.88 -7.06 0.57
C ILE A 49 0.49 -6.66 1.08
N ALA A 50 -0.38 -6.13 0.22
CA ALA A 50 -1.74 -5.73 0.59
C ALA A 50 -2.58 -6.93 1.08
N GLU A 51 -2.51 -8.06 0.39
CA GLU A 51 -3.16 -9.32 0.81
C GLU A 51 -2.64 -9.80 2.16
N PHE A 52 -1.32 -9.70 2.40
CA PHE A 52 -0.73 -10.07 3.68
C PHE A 52 -1.25 -9.17 4.80
N ILE A 53 -1.34 -7.86 4.57
CA ILE A 53 -1.91 -6.90 5.53
C ILE A 53 -3.36 -7.30 5.86
N ASN A 54 -4.22 -7.43 4.85
CA ASN A 54 -5.64 -7.74 5.03
C ASN A 54 -5.86 -9.08 5.76
N LYS A 55 -5.09 -10.11 5.39
CA LYS A 55 -5.18 -11.43 6.04
C LYS A 55 -4.88 -11.34 7.54
N ASN A 56 -3.89 -10.55 7.94
CA ASN A 56 -3.53 -10.42 9.35
C ASN A 56 -4.48 -9.48 10.11
N LEU A 57 -5.05 -8.45 9.47
CA LEU A 57 -6.12 -7.65 10.06
C LEU A 57 -7.36 -8.50 10.38
N VAL A 58 -7.76 -9.36 9.44
CA VAL A 58 -8.86 -10.33 9.67
C VAL A 58 -8.54 -11.28 10.83
N ALA A 59 -7.26 -11.60 11.05
CA ALA A 59 -6.79 -12.39 12.18
C ALA A 59 -6.63 -11.56 13.49
N GLY A 60 -7.14 -10.32 13.53
CA GLY A 60 -7.14 -9.45 14.70
C GLY A 60 -5.78 -8.80 15.01
N GLN A 61 -4.82 -8.85 14.09
CA GLN A 61 -3.51 -8.22 14.30
C GLN A 61 -3.58 -6.72 13.99
N ASN A 62 -2.85 -5.90 14.74
CA ASN A 62 -2.72 -4.48 14.43
C ASN A 62 -1.59 -4.22 13.42
N TYR A 63 -1.53 -3.02 12.85
CA TYR A 63 -0.53 -2.64 11.86
C TYR A 63 0.92 -2.72 12.36
N GLU A 64 1.15 -2.56 13.67
CA GLU A 64 2.50 -2.69 14.24
C GLU A 64 2.99 -4.14 14.16
N THR A 65 2.15 -5.09 14.58
CA THR A 65 2.43 -6.52 14.48
C THR A 65 2.54 -6.97 13.03
N ILE A 66 1.65 -6.49 12.15
CA ILE A 66 1.68 -6.79 10.72
C ILE A 66 3.00 -6.33 10.10
N ARG A 67 3.46 -5.12 10.42
CA ARG A 67 4.75 -4.60 9.96
C ARG A 67 5.90 -5.48 10.43
N ALA A 68 5.91 -5.88 11.70
CA ALA A 68 6.94 -6.76 12.23
C ALA A 68 6.99 -8.11 11.49
N PHE A 69 5.83 -8.72 11.21
CA PHE A 69 5.76 -9.94 10.43
C PHE A 69 6.21 -9.76 8.98
N LEU A 70 5.87 -8.63 8.33
CA LEU A 70 6.36 -8.32 6.99
C LEU A 70 7.88 -8.21 6.97
N ILE A 71 8.47 -7.49 7.93
CA ILE A 71 9.94 -7.35 8.06
C ILE A 71 10.59 -8.72 8.23
N ALA A 72 10.06 -9.58 9.11
CA ALA A 72 10.58 -10.93 9.31
C ALA A 72 10.57 -11.75 8.00
N LYS A 73 9.51 -11.63 7.19
CA LYS A 73 9.44 -12.30 5.89
C LYS A 73 10.47 -11.81 4.86
N THR A 74 11.00 -10.59 5.02
CA THR A 74 12.04 -10.10 4.10
C THR A 74 13.35 -10.88 4.18
N TYR A 75 13.61 -11.59 5.28
CA TYR A 75 14.80 -12.45 5.40
C TYR A 75 14.74 -13.68 4.48
N GLU A 76 13.54 -14.07 4.05
CA GLU A 76 13.30 -15.28 3.25
C GLU A 76 12.99 -14.97 1.77
N ASP A 77 12.54 -13.74 1.46
CA ASP A 77 12.13 -13.33 0.12
C ASP A 77 12.87 -12.03 -0.29
N LYS A 78 13.91 -12.18 -1.13
CA LYS A 78 14.74 -11.06 -1.61
C LYS A 78 13.93 -10.01 -2.38
N THR A 79 12.95 -10.43 -3.18
CA THR A 79 12.13 -9.49 -3.95
C THR A 79 11.21 -8.69 -3.03
N LEU A 80 10.64 -9.35 -2.01
CA LEU A 80 9.91 -8.67 -0.95
C LEU A 80 10.80 -7.70 -0.18
N HIS A 81 12.02 -8.11 0.16
CA HIS A 81 13.00 -7.25 0.83
C HIS A 81 13.28 -5.96 0.06
N GLU A 82 13.60 -6.09 -1.23
CA GLU A 82 13.86 -4.95 -2.11
C GLU A 82 12.65 -4.00 -2.19
N GLU A 83 11.44 -4.54 -2.34
CA GLU A 83 10.22 -3.71 -2.38
C GLU A 83 9.96 -3.02 -1.04
N MET A 84 10.12 -3.72 0.09
CA MET A 84 9.94 -3.13 1.41
C MET A 84 10.94 -2.01 1.68
N CYS A 85 12.18 -2.12 1.21
CA CYS A 85 13.16 -1.04 1.25
C CYS A 85 12.71 0.18 0.43
N GLN A 86 12.12 -0.03 -0.74
CA GLN A 86 11.57 1.05 -1.56
C GLN A 86 10.34 1.72 -0.92
N ILE A 87 9.46 0.93 -0.30
CA ILE A 87 8.31 1.45 0.46
C ILE A 87 8.82 2.29 1.64
N LEU A 88 9.82 1.81 2.38
CA LEU A 88 10.40 2.55 3.51
C LEU A 88 11.05 3.87 3.08
N ALA A 89 11.69 3.89 1.91
CA ALA A 89 12.28 5.10 1.33
C ALA A 89 11.24 6.08 0.75
N THR A 90 9.97 5.68 0.65
CA THR A 90 8.88 6.51 0.11
C THR A 90 8.29 7.39 1.20
N ASN A 91 8.06 8.67 0.90
CA ASN A 91 7.45 9.61 1.85
C ASN A 91 6.05 9.13 2.24
N THR A 92 5.76 9.14 3.54
CA THR A 92 4.44 8.81 4.06
C THR A 92 3.49 10.00 3.92
N LEU A 93 2.22 9.72 3.66
CA LEU A 93 1.14 10.69 3.67
C LEU A 93 0.60 10.77 5.09
N LEU A 94 0.36 12.00 5.57
CA LEU A 94 -0.04 12.25 6.96
C LEU A 94 -1.50 12.67 7.11
N ARG A 95 -2.16 13.03 6.00
CA ARG A 95 -3.53 13.52 5.98
C ARG A 95 -4.42 12.61 5.16
N ALA A 96 -5.64 12.34 5.64
CA ALA A 96 -6.63 11.52 4.95
C ALA A 96 -6.94 12.06 3.55
N GLY A 97 -7.07 13.39 3.40
CA GLY A 97 -7.31 14.01 2.10
C GLY A 97 -6.20 13.73 1.07
N SER A 98 -4.93 13.74 1.49
CA SER A 98 -3.80 13.40 0.62
C SER A 98 -3.78 11.91 0.27
N TYR A 99 -4.08 11.05 1.23
CA TYR A 99 -4.17 9.60 1.03
C TYR A 99 -5.27 9.24 0.03
N GLN A 100 -6.47 9.79 0.23
CA GLN A 100 -7.61 9.61 -0.67
C GLN A 100 -7.36 10.19 -2.06
N SER A 101 -6.63 11.31 -2.17
CA SER A 101 -6.21 11.85 -3.47
C SER A 101 -5.31 10.88 -4.23
N VAL A 102 -4.35 10.24 -3.53
CA VAL A 102 -3.46 9.25 -4.14
C VAL A 102 -4.23 8.00 -4.58
N ILE A 103 -5.19 7.52 -3.79
CA ILE A 103 -6.06 6.40 -4.18
C ILE A 103 -6.82 6.73 -5.47
N LYS A 104 -7.48 7.89 -5.53
CA LYS A 104 -8.23 8.33 -6.71
C LYS A 104 -7.35 8.45 -7.95
N GLU A 105 -6.10 8.89 -7.78
CA GLU A 105 -5.14 8.95 -8.87
C GLU A 105 -4.79 7.55 -9.39
N ILE A 106 -4.55 6.58 -8.50
CA ILE A 106 -4.33 5.17 -8.89
C ILE A 106 -5.55 4.62 -9.64
N GLU A 107 -6.76 4.85 -9.15
CA GLU A 107 -8.01 4.41 -9.78
C GLU A 107 -8.17 5.00 -11.19
N ALA A 108 -7.88 6.29 -11.36
CA ALA A 108 -7.91 6.95 -12.65
C ALA A 108 -6.91 6.30 -13.63
N ILE A 109 -5.71 5.97 -13.17
CA ILE A 109 -4.71 5.26 -13.97
C ILE A 109 -5.23 3.90 -14.41
N ILE A 110 -5.79 3.11 -13.48
CA ILE A 110 -6.33 1.78 -13.76
C ILE A 110 -7.46 1.88 -14.79
N SER A 111 -8.36 2.85 -14.63
CA SER A 111 -9.46 3.09 -15.55
C SER A 111 -8.96 3.38 -16.97
N ILE A 112 -7.98 4.29 -17.11
CA ILE A 112 -7.37 4.62 -18.41
C ILE A 112 -6.70 3.38 -19.03
N GLN A 113 -5.96 2.61 -18.24
CA GLN A 113 -5.30 1.39 -18.71
C GLN A 113 -6.30 0.32 -19.18
N ASN A 114 -7.42 0.17 -18.48
CA ASN A 114 -8.47 -0.77 -18.85
C ASN A 114 -9.18 -0.35 -20.14
N ILE A 115 -9.48 0.95 -20.30
CA ILE A 115 -10.01 1.50 -21.55
C ILE A 115 -9.05 1.22 -22.72
N GLN A 116 -7.75 1.47 -22.53
CA GLN A 116 -6.75 1.22 -23.56
C GLN A 116 -6.65 -0.27 -23.93
N LYS A 117 -6.78 -1.19 -22.98
CA LYS A 117 -6.77 -2.64 -23.24
C LYS A 117 -8.03 -3.15 -23.94
N GLY A 118 -9.18 -2.55 -23.67
CA GLY A 118 -10.46 -2.90 -24.31
C GLY A 118 -10.67 -2.27 -25.69
N LEU A 119 -9.82 -1.31 -26.07
CA LEU A 119 -9.76 -0.71 -27.41
C LEU A 119 -8.74 -1.40 -28.33
N VAL A 120 -8.14 -2.52 -27.89
CA VAL A 120 -7.21 -3.37 -28.67
C VAL A 120 -7.89 -4.68 -29.02
#